data_AF-A0A6N6VMZ4-F1
#
_entry.id   AF-A0A6N6VMZ4-F1
#
_cell.length_a   1.000
_cell.length_b   1.000
_cell.length_c   1.000
_cell.angle_alpha   90.00
_cell.angle_beta   90.00
_cell.angle_gamma   90.00
#
_symmetry.space_group_name_H-M   'P 1'
#
loop_
_entity.id
_entity.type
_entity.pdbx_description
1 polymer ?
#
loop_
_entity_poly.entity_id
_entity_poly.type
_entity_poly.pdbx_seq_one_letter_code
_entity_poly.pdbx_strand_id
1 'polypeptide(L)' 'MNNEDNKKILSIKPYNKSETKLNARMIKEINKSRRILGLKDLVQKNRNCISCKKLIKETTSERLCERCRFIANNIYE' A
#
# COMPACT_ATOMS: atom_id res chain seq x y z
N MET A 1 24.21 -47.90 -3.76
CA MET A 1 24.95 -46.64 -3.65
C MET A 1 23.94 -45.51 -3.59
N ASN A 2 24.09 -44.66 -2.58
CA ASN A 2 23.04 -43.84 -1.97
C ASN A 2 22.69 -42.61 -2.81
N ASN A 3 21.40 -42.41 -3.04
CA ASN A 3 20.81 -41.19 -3.58
C ASN A 3 20.65 -40.14 -2.45
N GLU A 4 21.76 -39.64 -1.93
CA GLU A 4 21.76 -38.68 -0.81
C GLU A 4 22.33 -37.29 -1.16
N ASP A 5 22.31 -36.89 -2.44
CA ASP A 5 22.47 -35.48 -2.79
C ASP A 5 21.13 -34.75 -2.66
N ASN A 6 20.57 -34.85 -1.45
CA ASN A 6 19.44 -34.08 -0.98
C ASN A 6 19.84 -32.60 -0.99
N LYS A 7 19.42 -31.94 -2.06
CA LYS A 7 19.16 -30.50 -2.19
C LYS A 7 19.17 -29.81 -0.83
N LYS A 8 20.29 -29.14 -0.50
CA LYS A 8 20.29 -28.05 0.49
C LYS A 8 19.48 -26.90 -0.11
N ILE A 9 18.17 -27.03 -0.07
CA ILE A 9 17.26 -25.90 -0.24
C ILE A 9 17.56 -25.00 0.96
N LEU A 10 18.33 -23.94 0.71
CA LEU A 10 18.48 -22.83 1.64
C LEU A 10 17.08 -22.40 2.05
N SER A 11 16.68 -22.72 3.27
CA SER A 11 15.40 -22.29 3.83
C SER A 11 15.48 -20.77 4.01
N ILE A 12 15.06 -20.04 2.97
CA ILE A 12 14.88 -18.60 3.04
C ILE A 12 13.85 -18.38 4.14
N LYS A 13 14.33 -17.97 5.32
CA LYS A 13 13.45 -17.60 6.42
C LYS A 13 12.48 -16.53 5.88
N PRO A 14 11.17 -16.67 6.11
CA PRO A 14 10.23 -15.63 5.71
C PRO A 14 10.68 -14.33 6.35
N TYR A 15 10.87 -13.30 5.52
CA TYR A 15 11.25 -11.98 6.00
C TYR A 15 10.19 -11.56 7.02
N ASN A 16 10.55 -11.53 8.30
CA ASN A 16 9.69 -11.02 9.36
C ASN A 16 9.40 -9.57 8.99
N LYS A 17 8.24 -9.33 8.40
CA LYS A 17 7.77 -7.99 8.09
C LYS A 17 7.59 -7.29 9.42
N SER A 18 8.54 -6.45 9.81
CA SER A 18 8.24 -5.43 10.79
C SER A 18 7.06 -4.65 10.21
N GLU A 19 5.93 -4.67 10.91
CA GLU A 19 4.78 -3.82 10.59
C GLU A 19 5.16 -2.37 10.90
N THR A 20 6.09 -1.85 10.11
CA THR A 20 6.50 -0.46 10.19
C THR A 20 5.30 0.30 9.67
N LYS A 21 4.51 0.89 10.56
CA LYS A 21 3.41 1.80 10.21
C LYS A 21 4.03 2.99 9.48
N LEU A 22 4.11 2.90 8.15
CA LEU A 22 4.70 3.93 7.31
C LEU A 22 3.88 5.21 7.49
N ASN A 23 4.50 6.23 8.08
CA ASN A 23 3.90 7.55 8.17
C ASN A 23 3.68 8.13 6.75
N ALA A 24 2.64 8.92 6.56
CA ALA A 24 2.29 9.54 5.28
C ALA A 24 3.46 10.29 4.62
N ARG A 25 4.35 10.92 5.42
CA ARG A 25 5.56 11.58 4.93
C ARG A 25 6.54 10.60 4.27
N MET A 26 6.70 9.39 4.84
CA MET A 26 7.56 8.35 4.28
C MET A 26 7.00 7.81 2.97
N ILE A 27 5.68 7.63 2.88
CA ILE A 27 5.04 7.15 1.64
C ILE A 27 5.27 8.14 0.49
N LYS A 28 5.24 9.45 0.76
CA LYS A 28 5.49 10.48 -0.25
C LYS A 28 6.91 10.39 -0.81
N GLU A 29 7.92 10.28 0.06
CA GLU A 29 9.32 10.13 -0.36
C GLU A 29 9.54 8.81 -1.11
N ILE A 30 8.94 7.72 -0.65
CA ILE A 30 9.01 6.42 -1.35
C ILE A 30 8.40 6.53 -2.76
N ASN A 31 7.23 7.17 -2.89
CA ASN A 31 6.59 7.34 -4.20
C ASN A 31 7.41 8.24 -5.13
N LYS A 32 8.10 9.25 -4.60
CA LYS A 32 9.05 10.05 -5.38
C LYS A 32 10.13 9.18 -6.02
N SER A 33 10.78 8.31 -5.23
CA SER A 33 11.79 7.38 -5.75
C SER A 33 11.21 6.38 -6.75
N ARG A 34 9.99 5.89 -6.51
CA ARG A 34 9.32 4.96 -7.43
C ARG A 34 9.08 5.56 -8.81
N ARG A 35 8.64 6.82 -8.89
CA ARG A 35 8.42 7.51 -10.16
C ARG A 35 9.70 7.68 -10.98
N ILE A 36 10.82 8.00 -10.32
CA ILE A 36 12.13 8.09 -10.98
C ILE A 36 12.52 6.75 -11.63
N LEU A 37 12.15 5.64 -10.99
CA LEU A 37 12.39 4.28 -11.47
C LEU A 37 11.31 3.76 -12.43
N GLY A 38 10.34 4.60 -12.85
CA GLY A 38 9.22 4.18 -13.70
C GLY A 38 8.23 3.23 -13.01
N LEU A 39 8.26 3.13 -11.68
CA LEU A 39 7.38 2.28 -10.89
C LEU A 39 6.11 3.03 -10.47
N LYS A 40 4.97 2.31 -10.45
CA LYS A 40 3.68 2.85 -9.97
C LYS A 40 3.75 3.25 -8.50
N ASP A 41 3.07 4.32 -8.09
CA ASP A 41 2.98 4.75 -6.70
C ASP A 41 2.46 3.65 -5.76
N LEU A 42 2.96 3.62 -4.53
CA LEU A 42 2.34 2.90 -3.43
C LEU A 42 1.02 3.58 -3.09
N VAL A 43 -0.06 2.85 -3.30
CA VAL A 43 -1.41 3.27 -2.98
C VAL A 43 -1.90 2.47 -1.77
N GLN A 44 -2.33 3.17 -0.72
CA GLN A 44 -2.85 2.52 0.48
C GLN A 44 -4.22 1.89 0.19
N LYS A 45 -4.33 0.59 0.48
CA LYS A 45 -5.60 -0.16 0.48
C LYS A 45 -6.19 -0.18 1.89
N ASN A 46 -7.49 -0.45 1.99
CA ASN A 46 -8.19 -0.68 3.26
C ASN A 46 -8.05 0.46 4.27
N ARG A 47 -8.21 1.71 3.81
CA ARG A 47 -8.23 2.89 4.70
C ARG A 47 -9.66 3.34 5.00
N ASN A 48 -9.86 4.05 6.09
CA ASN A 48 -11.16 4.65 6.40
C ASN A 48 -11.27 6.06 5.79
N CYS A 49 -12.41 6.38 5.19
CA CYS A 49 -12.75 7.73 4.75
C CYS A 49 -12.57 8.72 5.90
N ILE A 50 -11.90 9.85 5.66
CA ILE A 50 -11.65 10.81 6.74
C ILE A 50 -12.95 11.42 7.31
N SER A 51 -13.97 11.58 6.46
CA SER A 51 -15.29 12.14 6.81
C SER A 51 -16.21 11.09 7.45
N CYS A 52 -16.63 10.07 6.71
CA CYS A 52 -17.67 9.12 7.18
C CYS A 52 -17.13 7.80 7.75
N LYS A 53 -15.80 7.64 7.88
CA LYS A 53 -15.11 6.43 8.34
C LYS A 53 -15.39 5.14 7.55
N LYS A 54 -16.17 5.19 6.47
CA LYS A 54 -16.39 4.05 5.56
C LYS A 54 -15.07 3.51 5.01
N LEU A 55 -14.91 2.19 5.00
CA LEU A 55 -13.73 1.52 4.46
C LEU A 55 -13.65 1.75 2.93
N ILE A 56 -12.51 2.27 2.49
CA ILE A 56 -12.10 2.43 1.09
C ILE A 56 -11.25 1.20 0.75
N LYS A 57 -11.87 0.26 0.04
CA LYS A 57 -11.22 -1.01 -0.37
C LYS A 57 -10.32 -0.84 -1.59
N GLU A 58 -10.50 0.24 -2.33
CA GLU A 58 -9.81 0.49 -3.58
C GLU A 58 -8.41 1.09 -3.39
N THR A 59 -7.56 0.81 -4.36
CA THR A 59 -6.18 1.29 -4.46
C THR A 59 -6.18 2.73 -5.00
N THR A 60 -6.65 3.69 -4.21
CA THR A 60 -6.76 5.10 -4.63
C THR A 60 -5.87 6.00 -3.77
N SER A 61 -5.51 7.19 -4.24
CA SER A 61 -4.85 8.22 -3.41
C SER A 61 -5.86 9.03 -2.55
N GLU A 62 -7.15 8.85 -2.78
CA GLU A 62 -8.23 9.70 -2.28
C GLU A 62 -8.56 9.51 -0.79
N ARG A 63 -8.48 10.57 0.00
CA ARG A 63 -8.79 10.50 1.44
C ARG A 63 -10.29 10.33 1.75
N LEU A 64 -11.15 10.61 0.78
CA LEU A 64 -12.60 10.52 0.89
C LEU A 64 -13.13 9.30 0.12
N CYS A 65 -14.18 8.66 0.65
CA CYS A 65 -14.92 7.67 -0.14
C CYS A 65 -15.65 8.38 -1.29
N GLU A 66 -16.06 7.61 -2.29
CA GLU A 66 -16.79 8.10 -3.47
C GLU A 66 -17.97 9.03 -3.11
N ARG A 67 -18.84 8.62 -2.20
CA ARG A 67 -19.97 9.45 -1.74
C ARG A 67 -19.52 10.79 -1.15
N CYS A 68 -18.51 10.79 -0.27
CA CYS A 68 -18.04 12.01 0.36
C CYS A 68 -17.29 12.92 -0.63
N ARG A 69 -16.63 12.36 -1.66
CA ARG A 69 -16.04 13.13 -2.75
C ARG A 69 -17.12 13.83 -3.57
N PHE A 70 -18.18 13.11 -3.93
CA PHE A 70 -19.30 13.68 -4.67
C PHE A 70 -19.88 14.88 -3.91
N ILE A 71 -20.20 14.72 -2.62
CA ILE A 71 -20.72 15.82 -1.78
C ILE A 71 -19.73 16.99 -1.74
N ALA A 72 -18.45 16.73 -1.47
CA ALA A 72 -17.45 17.79 -1.38
C ALA A 72 -17.31 18.57 -2.70
N ASN A 73 -17.39 17.91 -3.85
CA ASN A 73 -17.27 18.57 -5.15
C ASN A 73 -18.52 19.37 -5.53
N ASN A 74 -19.72 18.94 -5.09
CA ASN A 74 -20.99 19.63 -5.40
C ASN A 74 -21.35 20.75 -4.41
N ILE A 75 -20.55 20.98 -3.35
CA ILE A 75 -20.74 22.13 -2.43
C ILE A 75 -20.05 23.40 -2.96
N TYR A 76 -19.08 23.25 -3.86
CA TYR A 76 -18.28 24.35 -4.40
C TYR A 76 -18.59 24.68 -5.88
N GLU A 77 -19.70 24.17 -6.41
CA GLU A 77 -20.33 24.63 -7.66
C GLU A 77 -21.49 25.58 -7.35
#